data_AF-A0A4Q5XBK1-F1
#
_entry.id   AF-A0A4Q5XBK1-F1
#
_cell.length_a   1.000
_cell.length_b   1.000
_cell.length_c   1.000
_cell.angle_alpha   90.00
_cell.angle_beta   90.00
_cell.angle_gamma   90.00
#
_symmetry.space_group_name_H-M   'P 1'
#
loop_
_entity.id
_entity.type
_entity.pdbx_description
1 polymer ?
#
loop_
_entity_poly.entity_id
_entity_poly.type
_entity_poly.pdbx_seq_one_letter_code
_entity_poly.pdbx_strand_id
1 'polypeptide(L)'
;MADEPRPEIKVDAKSKTVVKVEHEDRQTPGPFGTGPVKADPFVLGDLKGLATWHVALTIKQQLEDAVAEVRAAGALMTSSGGLRDLGAPVTTARSGTSFHYTGRAIDLYKYSGMNNLETDPYIVTGDPDVGKWRIFARSSDTTLPEQALIGFKKRFVKRPVGKTFDQTVKLDSVEVTGRFIDLTAMMLKHGFKSIPARPDFLANENARDYDSAEWWHFQQEAGLVVGRTTFGSLLLQVHTSAQLKNTGPGNASAAVWNGRIFQ
;
A
#
# COMPACT_ATOMS: atom_id res chain seq x y z
N MET A 1 3.61 -33.12 43.60
CA MET A 1 3.07 -33.37 42.24
C MET A 1 4.19 -33.99 41.45
N ALA A 2 4.02 -35.25 41.04
CA ALA A 2 5.05 -36.04 40.37
C ALA A 2 5.21 -35.57 38.92
N ASP A 3 6.46 -35.46 38.48
CA ASP A 3 6.85 -35.13 37.11
C ASP A 3 6.52 -36.34 36.20
N GLU A 4 5.65 -36.15 35.21
CA GLU A 4 5.34 -37.20 34.24
C GLU A 4 6.50 -37.38 33.25
N PRO A 5 6.89 -38.62 32.92
CA PRO A 5 8.01 -38.88 32.01
C PRO A 5 7.63 -38.50 30.58
N ARG A 6 8.52 -37.76 29.91
CA ARG A 6 8.39 -37.42 28.48
C ARG A 6 8.45 -38.68 27.62
N PRO A 7 7.63 -38.79 26.55
CA PRO A 7 7.66 -39.95 25.68
C PRO A 7 8.95 -39.99 24.85
N GLU A 8 9.63 -41.14 24.87
CA GLU A 8 10.73 -41.46 23.96
C GLU A 8 10.19 -41.70 22.55
N ILE A 9 10.62 -40.89 21.59
CA ILE A 9 10.39 -41.15 20.17
C ILE A 9 11.57 -41.96 19.64
N LYS A 10 11.36 -43.26 19.38
CA LYS A 10 12.31 -44.10 18.65
C LYS A 10 12.05 -43.97 17.16
N VAL A 11 12.98 -43.38 16.43
CA VAL A 11 12.98 -43.31 14.96
C VAL A 11 13.78 -44.49 14.40
N ASP A 12 13.11 -45.35 13.63
CA ASP A 12 13.73 -46.47 12.92
C ASP A 12 14.45 -45.96 11.65
N ALA A 13 15.75 -46.20 11.57
CA ALA A 13 16.64 -45.67 10.54
C ALA A 13 16.55 -46.36 9.17
N LYS A 14 15.53 -47.17 8.88
CA LYS A 14 15.44 -47.95 7.62
C LYS A 14 14.13 -47.82 6.83
N SER A 15 13.25 -46.90 7.18
CA SER A 15 12.02 -46.68 6.42
C SER A 15 12.19 -45.60 5.34
N LYS A 16 12.42 -46.01 4.09
CA LYS A 16 12.19 -45.14 2.90
C LYS A 16 10.68 -45.04 2.66
N THR A 17 9.98 -44.38 3.57
CA THR A 17 8.61 -43.92 3.31
C THR A 17 8.72 -42.56 2.65
N VAL A 18 8.40 -42.48 1.35
CA VAL A 18 8.10 -41.19 0.73
C VAL A 18 6.86 -40.66 1.43
N VAL A 19 7.06 -39.78 2.40
CA VAL A 19 5.97 -38.99 2.99
C VAL A 19 5.46 -38.11 1.86
N LYS A 20 4.36 -38.53 1.24
CA LYS A 20 3.50 -37.59 0.51
C LYS A 20 3.03 -36.60 1.57
N VAL A 21 3.66 -35.43 1.58
CA VAL A 21 3.11 -34.26 2.27
C VAL A 21 1.89 -33.86 1.46
N GLU A 22 0.75 -34.48 1.77
CA GLU A 22 -0.52 -33.85 1.48
C GLU A 22 -0.55 -32.60 2.35
N HIS A 23 -0.30 -31.45 1.72
CA HIS A 23 -0.59 -30.16 2.32
C HIS A 23 -2.11 -30.10 2.50
N GLU A 24 -2.60 -30.65 3.62
CA GLU A 24 -3.89 -30.25 4.13
C GLU A 24 -3.82 -28.76 4.43
N ASP A 25 -4.36 -28.03 3.46
CA ASP A 25 -4.78 -26.64 3.53
C ASP A 25 -5.40 -26.33 4.90
N ARG A 26 -5.03 -25.16 5.42
CA ARG A 26 -5.68 -24.39 6.51
C ARG A 26 -5.12 -24.58 7.92
N GLN A 27 -4.03 -23.85 8.15
CA GLN A 27 -3.85 -23.13 9.40
C GLN A 27 -3.69 -21.63 9.13
N THR A 28 -4.81 -20.91 9.00
CA THR A 28 -4.80 -19.48 9.31
C THR A 28 -6.10 -19.16 10.08
N PRO A 29 -6.03 -18.71 11.35
CA PRO A 29 -7.21 -18.47 12.18
C PRO A 29 -8.02 -17.22 11.81
N GLY A 30 -7.76 -16.60 10.65
CA GLY A 30 -8.39 -15.35 10.21
C GLY A 30 -9.47 -15.55 9.16
N PRO A 31 -10.37 -14.57 8.96
CA PRO A 31 -11.32 -14.61 7.86
C PRO A 31 -10.57 -14.63 6.52
N PHE A 32 -10.88 -15.63 5.69
CA PHE A 32 -10.35 -15.79 4.34
C PHE A 32 -11.18 -14.97 3.34
N GLY A 33 -10.50 -14.29 2.41
CA GLY A 33 -11.10 -13.57 1.30
C GLY A 33 -10.92 -12.07 1.38
N THR A 34 -11.68 -11.36 0.55
CA THR A 34 -11.61 -9.90 0.42
C THR A 34 -12.98 -9.26 0.57
N GLY A 35 -13.00 -7.97 0.85
CA GLY A 35 -14.23 -7.19 0.92
C GLY A 35 -14.02 -5.74 0.49
N PRO A 36 -15.08 -5.06 0.01
CA PRO A 36 -15.01 -3.66 -0.35
C PRO A 36 -15.02 -2.75 0.88
N VAL A 37 -14.27 -1.66 0.81
CA VAL A 37 -14.39 -0.49 1.69
C VAL A 37 -14.71 0.72 0.83
N LYS A 38 -15.78 1.45 1.19
CA LYS A 38 -16.29 2.58 0.39
C LYS A 38 -15.36 3.79 0.44
N ALA A 39 -14.97 4.26 -0.74
CA ALA A 39 -14.25 5.50 -0.95
C ALA A 39 -15.22 6.65 -1.26
N ASP A 40 -14.75 7.88 -1.06
CA ASP A 40 -15.46 9.07 -1.50
C ASP A 40 -15.28 9.29 -3.01
N PRO A 41 -16.34 9.73 -3.71
CA PRO A 41 -16.24 10.03 -5.13
C PRO A 41 -15.29 11.20 -5.36
N PHE A 42 -14.48 11.09 -6.42
CA PHE A 42 -13.63 12.18 -6.86
C PHE A 42 -13.55 12.20 -8.38
N VAL A 43 -13.60 13.40 -8.95
CA VAL A 43 -13.59 13.64 -10.40
C VAL A 43 -12.64 14.79 -10.70
N LEU A 44 -11.70 14.57 -11.62
CA LEU A 44 -10.80 15.60 -12.17
C LEU A 44 -10.91 15.57 -13.69
N GLY A 45 -11.71 16.48 -14.26
CA GLY A 45 -12.08 16.42 -15.67
C GLY A 45 -12.80 15.10 -15.98
N ASP A 46 -12.29 14.35 -16.97
CA ASP A 46 -12.83 13.03 -17.34
C ASP A 46 -12.29 11.88 -16.47
N LEU A 47 -11.32 12.16 -15.58
CA LEU A 47 -10.69 11.16 -14.73
C LEU A 47 -11.52 10.98 -13.45
N LYS A 48 -11.88 9.73 -13.14
CA LYS A 48 -12.70 9.38 -11.96
C LYS A 48 -11.97 8.43 -11.03
N GLY A 49 -12.09 8.68 -9.73
CA GLY A 49 -11.69 7.73 -8.70
C GLY A 49 -12.59 6.51 -8.65
N LEU A 50 -12.09 5.41 -8.08
CA LEU A 50 -12.88 4.22 -7.82
C LEU A 50 -13.78 4.45 -6.60
N ALA A 51 -14.96 3.83 -6.61
CA ALA A 51 -15.91 3.92 -5.49
C ALA A 51 -15.48 3.09 -4.26
N THR A 52 -14.52 2.17 -4.42
CA THR A 52 -14.12 1.24 -3.36
C THR A 52 -12.67 0.84 -3.46
N TRP A 53 -12.06 0.56 -2.31
CA TRP A 53 -10.93 -0.36 -2.21
C TRP A 53 -11.44 -1.78 -1.97
N HIS A 54 -10.88 -2.77 -2.66
CA HIS A 54 -11.03 -4.17 -2.25
C HIS A 54 -9.79 -4.57 -1.45
N VAL A 55 -9.96 -5.07 -0.22
CA VAL A 55 -8.84 -5.40 0.68
C VAL A 55 -9.07 -6.75 1.34
N ALA A 56 -8.01 -7.33 1.93
CA ALA A 56 -8.12 -8.54 2.73
C ALA A 56 -9.06 -8.32 3.92
N LEU A 57 -9.89 -9.33 4.24
CA LEU A 57 -10.80 -9.23 5.39
C LEU A 57 -10.06 -9.01 6.72
N THR A 58 -8.81 -9.44 6.81
CA THR A 58 -7.95 -9.27 8.00
C THR A 58 -7.55 -7.82 8.27
N ILE A 59 -7.66 -6.92 7.30
CA ILE A 59 -7.35 -5.48 7.46
C ILE A 59 -8.55 -4.56 7.20
N LYS A 60 -9.70 -5.13 6.84
CA LYS A 60 -10.88 -4.38 6.38
C LYS A 60 -11.38 -3.42 7.46
N GLN A 61 -11.54 -3.90 8.69
CA GLN A 61 -12.06 -3.09 9.79
C GLN A 61 -11.15 -1.89 10.08
N GLN A 62 -9.83 -2.09 10.11
CA GLN A 62 -8.87 -1.02 10.34
C GLN A 62 -8.96 0.07 9.26
N LEU A 63 -9.21 -0.32 7.99
CA LEU A 63 -9.42 0.65 6.93
C LEU A 63 -10.77 1.37 7.09
N GLU A 64 -11.83 0.67 7.48
CA GLU A 64 -13.14 1.28 7.74
C GLU A 64 -13.08 2.30 8.88
N ASP A 65 -12.36 1.98 9.95
CA ASP A 65 -12.14 2.87 11.10
C ASP A 65 -11.33 4.11 10.69
N ALA A 66 -10.26 3.93 9.91
CA ALA A 66 -9.49 5.04 9.36
C ALA A 66 -10.34 5.96 8.47
N VAL A 67 -11.16 5.37 7.58
CA VAL A 67 -12.06 6.12 6.70
C VAL A 67 -13.11 6.88 7.52
N ALA A 68 -13.68 6.25 8.54
CA ALA A 68 -14.65 6.89 9.43
C ALA A 68 -14.04 8.08 10.17
N GLU A 69 -12.82 7.93 10.70
CA GLU A 69 -12.11 9.01 11.40
C GLU A 69 -11.79 10.20 10.48
N VAL A 70 -11.31 9.94 9.26
CA VAL A 70 -11.01 10.99 8.27
C VAL A 70 -12.27 11.75 7.86
N ARG A 71 -13.39 11.03 7.63
CA ARG A 71 -14.67 11.64 7.29
C ARG A 71 -15.27 12.43 8.44
N ALA A 72 -15.16 11.93 9.67
CA ALA A 72 -15.62 12.65 10.86
C ALA A 72 -14.88 13.98 11.03
N ALA A 73 -13.62 14.04 10.58
CA ALA A 73 -12.82 15.26 10.53
C ALA A 73 -13.06 16.09 9.25
N GLY A 74 -14.14 15.84 8.50
CA GLY A 74 -14.58 16.66 7.37
C GLY A 74 -13.74 16.53 6.09
N ALA A 75 -12.90 15.49 5.98
CA ALA A 75 -12.01 15.27 4.84
C ALA A 75 -12.41 14.04 4.00
N LEU A 76 -11.85 13.96 2.79
CA LEU A 76 -12.17 12.91 1.80
C LEU A 76 -11.17 11.74 1.83
N MET A 77 -11.66 10.56 1.50
CA MET A 77 -10.92 9.31 1.30
C MET A 77 -11.15 8.79 -0.13
N THR A 78 -10.35 9.23 -1.10
CA THR A 78 -10.49 8.90 -2.53
C THR A 78 -9.70 7.65 -2.91
N SER A 79 -10.12 6.87 -3.91
CA SER A 79 -9.48 5.57 -4.23
C SER A 79 -8.96 5.44 -5.66
N SER A 80 -7.76 4.86 -5.80
CA SER A 80 -7.24 4.25 -7.04
C SER A 80 -7.28 2.71 -7.04
N GLY A 81 -7.71 2.10 -5.93
CA GLY A 81 -7.85 0.64 -5.79
C GLY A 81 -6.98 0.05 -4.68
N GLY A 82 -7.25 -1.23 -4.36
CA GLY A 82 -6.54 -1.99 -3.32
C GLY A 82 -5.96 -3.27 -3.88
N LEU A 83 -6.72 -4.36 -3.86
CA LEU A 83 -6.33 -5.66 -4.39
C LEU A 83 -5.93 -5.58 -5.87
N ARG A 84 -4.76 -6.14 -6.21
CA ARG A 84 -4.27 -6.25 -7.59
C ARG A 84 -4.49 -7.67 -8.11
N ASP A 85 -4.89 -7.75 -9.39
CA ASP A 85 -5.07 -9.00 -10.12
C ASP A 85 -3.77 -9.80 -10.23
N LEU A 86 -3.82 -11.13 -10.02
CA LEU A 86 -2.64 -12.01 -10.04
C LEU A 86 -1.98 -12.13 -11.43
N GLY A 87 -2.74 -11.87 -12.50
CA GLY A 87 -2.28 -11.85 -13.88
C GLY A 87 -1.67 -10.51 -14.30
N ALA A 88 -1.65 -9.51 -13.43
CA ALA A 88 -1.00 -8.24 -13.70
C ALA A 88 0.49 -8.47 -14.04
N PRO A 89 1.02 -7.90 -15.14
CA PRO A 89 2.41 -8.09 -15.50
C PRO A 89 3.37 -7.62 -14.40
N VAL A 90 4.30 -8.50 -14.02
CA VAL A 90 5.43 -8.16 -13.16
C VAL A 90 6.48 -7.45 -14.02
N THR A 91 6.86 -6.24 -13.61
CA THR A 91 7.83 -5.39 -14.32
C THR A 91 8.75 -4.73 -13.31
N THR A 92 9.80 -4.03 -13.76
CA THR A 92 10.64 -3.21 -12.87
C THR A 92 9.82 -2.18 -12.08
N ALA A 93 8.70 -1.71 -12.65
CA ALA A 93 7.79 -0.77 -11.99
C ALA A 93 6.67 -1.45 -11.17
N ARG A 94 6.56 -2.78 -11.22
CA ARG A 94 5.52 -3.57 -10.56
C ARG A 94 6.12 -4.83 -9.93
N SER A 95 6.52 -4.73 -8.67
CA SER A 95 7.12 -5.85 -7.92
C SER A 95 6.17 -7.05 -7.84
N GLY A 96 6.70 -8.26 -8.06
CA GLY A 96 5.99 -9.53 -7.84
C GLY A 96 5.62 -9.79 -6.38
N THR A 97 6.27 -9.09 -5.43
CA THR A 97 6.01 -9.19 -3.98
C THR A 97 5.24 -8.00 -3.42
N SER A 98 4.48 -7.29 -4.27
CA SER A 98 3.69 -6.13 -3.85
C SER A 98 2.55 -6.51 -2.88
N PHE A 99 2.34 -5.67 -1.86
CA PHE A 99 1.24 -5.83 -0.89
C PHE A 99 -0.17 -5.73 -1.53
N HIS A 100 -0.29 -5.17 -2.73
CA HIS A 100 -1.59 -5.18 -3.42
C HIS A 100 -2.06 -6.59 -3.76
N TYR A 101 -1.15 -7.54 -4.01
CA TYR A 101 -1.57 -8.93 -4.29
C TYR A 101 -2.12 -9.63 -3.04
N THR A 102 -1.72 -9.18 -1.84
CA THR A 102 -2.21 -9.74 -0.56
C THR A 102 -3.44 -9.01 -0.04
N GLY A 103 -3.93 -7.99 -0.76
CA GLY A 103 -5.03 -7.14 -0.31
C GLY A 103 -4.68 -6.29 0.91
N ARG A 104 -3.40 -6.10 1.22
CA ARG A 104 -2.92 -5.33 2.39
C ARG A 104 -2.40 -3.93 2.04
N ALA A 105 -2.61 -3.48 0.81
CA ALA A 105 -2.29 -2.13 0.36
C ALA A 105 -3.50 -1.46 -0.27
N ILE A 106 -3.50 -0.13 -0.18
CA ILE A 106 -4.45 0.74 -0.85
C ILE A 106 -3.71 1.89 -1.53
N ASP A 107 -4.28 2.34 -2.64
CA ASP A 107 -3.89 3.60 -3.27
C ASP A 107 -5.01 4.62 -3.09
N LEU A 108 -4.67 5.78 -2.52
CA LEU A 108 -5.50 6.97 -2.67
C LEU A 108 -5.61 7.33 -4.17
N TYR A 109 -6.62 8.11 -4.57
CA TYR A 109 -6.71 8.46 -5.98
C TYR A 109 -5.51 9.31 -6.42
N LYS A 110 -4.68 8.78 -7.32
CA LYS A 110 -3.37 9.41 -7.64
C LYS A 110 -3.46 10.84 -8.18
N TYR A 111 -4.61 11.28 -8.68
CA TYR A 111 -4.83 12.65 -9.17
C TYR A 111 -5.52 13.57 -8.15
N SER A 112 -5.76 13.11 -6.93
CA SER A 112 -6.32 13.93 -5.84
C SER A 112 -5.25 14.70 -5.03
N GLY A 113 -4.01 14.73 -5.51
CA GLY A 113 -2.91 15.52 -4.95
C GLY A 113 -1.88 15.91 -6.01
N MET A 114 -1.04 16.89 -5.69
CA MET A 114 0.01 17.45 -6.55
C MET A 114 -0.44 17.99 -7.94
N ASN A 115 -1.73 18.22 -8.18
CA ASN A 115 -2.26 18.77 -9.43
C ASN A 115 -2.58 20.27 -9.30
N ASN A 116 -3.52 20.61 -8.42
CA ASN A 116 -3.90 21.98 -8.11
C ASN A 116 -4.07 22.14 -6.60
N LEU A 117 -3.04 22.62 -5.90
CA LEU A 117 -3.02 22.69 -4.43
C LEU A 117 -4.18 23.51 -3.83
N GLU A 118 -4.77 24.43 -4.58
CA GLU A 118 -5.93 25.20 -4.11
C GLU A 118 -7.18 24.33 -3.94
N THR A 119 -7.33 23.29 -4.78
CA THR A 119 -8.56 22.49 -4.88
C THR A 119 -8.34 21.00 -4.64
N ASP A 120 -7.10 20.53 -4.67
CA ASP A 120 -6.75 19.14 -4.40
C ASP A 120 -7.22 18.74 -2.98
N PRO A 121 -7.87 17.57 -2.83
CA PRO A 121 -8.18 17.01 -1.52
C PRO A 121 -6.96 16.75 -0.65
N TYR A 122 -5.81 16.47 -1.26
CA TYR A 122 -4.58 16.16 -0.54
C TYR A 122 -3.45 17.13 -0.88
N ILE A 123 -2.88 17.71 0.17
CA ILE A 123 -1.62 18.45 0.11
C ILE A 123 -0.51 17.48 0.48
N VAL A 124 0.32 17.14 -0.51
CA VAL A 124 1.47 16.28 -0.30
C VAL A 124 2.66 17.15 0.06
N THR A 125 3.15 16.98 1.27
CA THR A 125 4.36 17.63 1.78
C THR A 125 5.48 16.59 1.85
N GLY A 126 6.72 17.05 1.82
CA GLY A 126 7.86 16.19 2.14
C GLY A 126 7.96 16.04 3.65
N ASP A 127 8.29 14.85 4.13
CA ASP A 127 8.84 14.68 5.47
C ASP A 127 10.39 14.77 5.33
N PRO A 128 11.00 15.91 5.72
CA PRO A 128 12.44 16.13 5.56
C PRO A 128 13.28 15.16 6.39
N ASP A 129 12.72 14.51 7.41
CA ASP A 129 13.48 13.68 8.36
C ASP A 129 13.56 12.21 7.94
N VAL A 130 12.63 11.72 7.10
CA VAL A 130 12.53 10.27 6.77
C VAL A 130 12.46 9.94 5.28
N GLY A 131 12.52 10.94 4.37
CA GLY A 131 12.45 10.70 2.93
C GLY A 131 11.13 10.06 2.47
N LYS A 132 10.07 10.27 3.25
CA LYS A 132 8.70 9.85 2.94
C LYS A 132 7.83 11.07 2.71
N TRP A 133 6.70 10.87 2.04
CA TRP A 133 5.66 11.88 1.97
C TRP A 133 4.92 11.95 3.29
N ARG A 134 4.56 13.18 3.67
CA ARG A 134 3.52 13.44 4.66
C ARG A 134 2.35 14.06 3.93
N ILE A 135 1.16 13.53 4.17
CA ILE A 135 -0.04 13.85 3.40
C ILE A 135 -1.04 14.48 4.34
N PHE A 136 -1.49 15.67 3.95
CA PHE A 136 -2.50 16.42 4.67
C PHE A 136 -3.78 16.43 3.85
N ALA A 137 -4.89 15.99 4.44
CA ALA A 137 -6.19 16.05 3.80
C ALA A 137 -6.88 17.37 4.11
N ARG A 138 -7.41 18.02 3.08
CA ARG A 138 -8.21 19.24 3.21
C ARG A 138 -9.53 18.89 3.91
N SER A 139 -9.84 19.66 4.94
CA SER A 139 -11.03 19.48 5.76
C SER A 139 -12.03 20.60 5.55
N SER A 140 -13.31 20.22 5.55
CA SER A 140 -14.45 21.14 5.58
C SER A 140 -14.89 21.52 7.00
N ASP A 141 -14.28 20.92 8.03
CA ASP A 141 -14.59 21.22 9.43
C ASP A 141 -14.08 22.62 9.79
N THR A 142 -15.01 23.56 9.96
CA THR A 142 -14.71 24.95 10.27
C THR A 142 -14.16 25.18 11.66
N THR A 143 -14.22 24.18 12.55
CA THR A 143 -13.67 24.25 13.90
C THR A 143 -12.15 24.07 13.93
N LEU A 144 -11.57 23.48 12.88
CA LEU A 144 -10.13 23.36 12.74
C LEU A 144 -9.50 24.74 12.44
N PRO A 145 -8.34 25.05 13.05
CA PRO A 145 -7.60 26.25 12.70
C PRO A 145 -7.05 26.14 11.27
N GLU A 146 -6.95 27.28 10.60
CA GLU A 146 -6.19 27.36 9.35
C GLU A 146 -4.69 27.25 9.66
N GLN A 147 -3.97 26.56 8.78
CA GLN A 147 -2.53 26.39 8.84
C GLN A 147 -1.95 26.57 7.44
N ALA A 148 -0.73 27.10 7.37
CA ALA A 148 0.05 27.17 6.15
C ALA A 148 0.90 25.90 6.01
N LEU A 149 0.89 25.30 4.82
CA LEU A 149 1.68 24.12 4.46
C LEU A 149 2.48 24.42 3.20
N ILE A 150 3.70 23.87 3.12
CA ILE A 150 4.46 23.83 1.87
C ILE A 150 4.15 22.51 1.16
N GLY A 151 3.28 22.58 0.15
CA GLY A 151 2.91 21.45 -0.68
C GLY A 151 3.72 21.36 -1.97
N PHE A 152 3.78 20.17 -2.56
CA PHE A 152 4.39 19.95 -3.87
C PHE A 152 3.34 19.92 -4.99
N LYS A 153 3.59 20.69 -6.03
CA LYS A 153 2.85 20.65 -7.31
C LYS A 153 3.70 19.95 -8.36
N LYS A 154 3.12 19.02 -9.10
CA LYS A 154 3.82 18.39 -10.23
C LYS A 154 3.73 19.27 -11.47
N ARG A 155 4.81 19.30 -12.24
CA ARG A 155 4.87 19.92 -13.57
C ARG A 155 5.59 18.98 -14.52
N PHE A 156 4.95 18.71 -15.65
CA PHE A 156 5.57 17.94 -16.72
C PHE A 156 6.52 18.83 -17.52
N VAL A 157 7.75 18.36 -17.70
CA VAL A 157 8.79 19.04 -18.47
C VAL A 157 9.17 18.18 -19.66
N LYS A 158 9.10 18.75 -20.86
CA LYS A 158 9.60 18.09 -22.07
C LYS A 158 11.09 18.31 -22.19
N ARG A 159 11.85 17.24 -22.34
CA ARG A 159 13.30 17.26 -22.57
C ARG A 159 13.61 16.75 -23.98
N PRO A 160 14.35 17.48 -24.82
CA PRO A 160 14.80 16.95 -26.10
C PRO A 160 15.77 15.78 -25.90
N VAL A 161 15.54 14.67 -26.60
CA VAL A 161 16.43 13.50 -26.65
C VAL A 161 16.57 13.10 -28.13
N GLY A 162 17.64 13.60 -28.77
CA GLY A 162 17.85 13.42 -30.21
C GLY A 162 16.71 14.06 -31.03
N LYS A 163 16.02 13.27 -31.85
CA LYS A 163 14.85 13.69 -32.63
C LYS A 163 13.51 13.48 -31.89
N THR A 164 13.55 13.05 -30.63
CA THR A 164 12.37 12.75 -29.81
C THR A 164 12.33 13.63 -28.56
N PHE A 165 11.22 13.62 -27.83
CA PHE A 165 11.11 14.24 -26.52
C PHE A 165 10.89 13.16 -25.47
N ASP A 166 11.62 13.25 -24.37
CA ASP A 166 11.33 12.56 -23.13
C ASP A 166 10.48 13.49 -22.25
N GLN A 167 9.65 12.92 -21.38
CA GLN A 167 8.85 13.67 -20.42
C GLN A 167 9.36 13.34 -19.02
N THR A 168 9.70 14.36 -18.26
CA THR A 168 10.03 14.22 -16.84
C THR A 168 9.03 14.97 -15.99
N VAL A 169 8.92 14.56 -14.73
CA VAL A 169 8.17 15.26 -13.70
C VAL A 169 9.14 16.11 -12.89
N LYS A 170 8.79 17.36 -12.68
CA LYS A 170 9.42 18.25 -11.71
C LYS A 170 8.41 18.62 -10.63
N LEU A 171 8.92 18.85 -9.42
CA LEU A 171 8.14 19.35 -8.31
C LEU A 171 8.43 20.82 -8.07
N ASP A 172 7.37 21.62 -8.02
CA ASP A 172 7.41 23.01 -7.59
C ASP A 172 6.81 23.06 -6.17
N SER A 173 7.51 23.67 -5.22
CA SER A 173 7.01 23.89 -3.85
C SER A 173 6.14 25.14 -3.82
N VAL A 174 4.96 25.05 -3.21
CA VAL A 174 4.00 26.15 -3.13
C VAL A 174 3.40 26.17 -1.73
N GLU A 175 3.39 27.35 -1.12
CA GLU A 175 2.67 27.55 0.14
C GLU A 175 1.16 27.57 -0.11
N VAL A 176 0.42 26.85 0.71
CA VAL A 176 -1.04 26.81 0.68
C VAL A 176 -1.58 26.93 2.10
N THR A 177 -2.60 27.76 2.28
CA THR A 177 -3.28 27.93 3.56
C THR A 177 -4.67 27.28 3.50
N GLY A 178 -5.06 26.65 4.60
CA GLY A 178 -6.37 26.04 4.73
C GLY A 178 -6.49 25.23 6.01
N ARG A 179 -7.64 24.56 6.14
CA ARG A 179 -7.88 23.61 7.24
C ARG A 179 -7.48 22.24 6.77
N PHE A 180 -6.53 21.63 7.47
CA PHE A 180 -5.94 20.37 7.09
C PHE A 180 -5.86 19.43 8.29
N ILE A 181 -6.02 18.13 8.02
CA ILE A 181 -5.73 17.06 8.96
C ILE A 181 -4.55 16.25 8.45
N ASP A 182 -3.75 15.73 9.38
CA ASP A 182 -2.62 14.87 9.04
C ASP A 182 -3.11 13.45 8.72
N LEU A 183 -3.35 13.19 7.44
CA LEU A 183 -3.82 11.89 6.97
C LEU A 183 -2.77 10.81 7.23
N THR A 184 -1.49 11.11 7.07
CA THR A 184 -0.42 10.15 7.32
C THR A 184 -0.44 9.67 8.78
N ALA A 185 -0.59 10.58 9.74
CA ALA A 185 -0.68 10.23 11.15
C ALA A 185 -1.96 9.43 11.47
N MET A 186 -3.10 9.80 10.89
CA MET A 186 -4.36 9.07 11.06
C MET A 186 -4.27 7.65 10.48
N MET A 187 -3.75 7.48 9.27
CA MET A 187 -3.55 6.17 8.67
C MET A 187 -2.59 5.31 9.51
N LEU A 188 -1.51 5.91 10.04
CA LEU A 188 -0.56 5.21 10.91
C LEU A 188 -1.19 4.71 12.21
N LYS A 189 -2.08 5.49 12.83
CA LYS A 189 -2.86 5.08 14.02
C LYS A 189 -3.65 3.79 13.77
N HIS A 190 -4.11 3.58 12.54
CA HIS A 190 -4.83 2.38 12.10
C HIS A 190 -3.90 1.30 11.50
N GLY A 191 -2.58 1.46 11.64
CA GLY A 191 -1.58 0.49 11.23
C GLY A 191 -1.21 0.53 9.74
N PHE A 192 -1.64 1.56 9.01
CA PHE A 192 -1.26 1.78 7.62
C PHE A 192 -0.06 2.72 7.53
N LYS A 193 0.99 2.26 6.86
CA LYS A 193 2.22 3.03 6.64
C LYS A 193 2.32 3.48 5.19
N SER A 194 2.78 4.70 4.99
CA SER A 194 3.21 5.16 3.67
C SER A 194 4.54 4.51 3.26
N ILE A 195 4.71 4.33 1.96
CA ILE A 195 5.98 3.96 1.36
C ILE A 195 6.73 5.21 0.87
N PRO A 196 8.07 5.15 0.78
CA PRO A 196 8.82 6.24 0.17
C PRO A 196 8.56 6.30 -1.34
N ALA A 197 8.68 7.50 -1.92
CA ALA A 197 8.87 7.64 -3.36
C ALA A 197 10.09 6.85 -3.83
N ARG A 198 10.14 6.56 -5.13
CA ARG A 198 11.34 5.99 -5.73
C ARG A 198 12.50 7.00 -5.66
N PRO A 199 13.76 6.55 -5.49
CA PRO A 199 14.89 7.45 -5.30
C PRO A 199 15.07 8.50 -6.40
N ASP A 200 14.78 8.14 -7.65
CA ASP A 200 14.85 9.03 -8.81
C ASP A 200 13.78 10.13 -8.79
N PHE A 201 12.63 9.86 -8.17
CA PHE A 201 11.58 10.84 -7.97
C PHE A 201 11.95 11.86 -6.87
N LEU A 202 12.46 11.38 -5.74
CA LEU A 202 12.87 12.23 -4.62
C LEU A 202 14.06 13.13 -4.97
N ALA A 203 15.01 12.64 -5.77
CA ALA A 203 16.12 13.46 -6.24
C ALA A 203 15.65 14.65 -7.11
N ASN A 204 14.41 14.64 -7.61
CA ASN A 204 13.87 15.65 -8.53
C ASN A 204 14.76 15.87 -9.76
N GLU A 205 15.67 14.95 -10.08
CA GLU A 205 16.66 15.10 -11.14
C GLU A 205 16.10 14.59 -12.46
N ASN A 206 15.48 13.41 -12.46
CA ASN A 206 14.99 12.71 -13.66
C ASN A 206 13.80 11.78 -13.39
N ALA A 207 12.82 12.21 -12.60
CA ALA A 207 11.58 11.46 -12.40
C ALA A 207 10.89 11.22 -13.76
N ARG A 208 11.02 10.02 -14.33
CA ARG A 208 10.47 9.71 -15.67
C ARG A 208 8.96 9.51 -15.65
N ASP A 209 8.42 9.18 -14.49
CA ASP A 209 7.01 8.87 -14.32
C ASP A 209 6.50 9.47 -13.01
N TYR A 210 5.28 10.01 -13.07
CA TYR A 210 4.57 10.43 -11.88
C TYR A 210 4.24 9.24 -10.98
N ASP A 211 4.04 8.04 -11.55
CA ASP A 211 3.75 6.83 -10.78
C ASP A 211 4.91 6.45 -9.82
N SER A 212 6.13 6.96 -10.04
CA SER A 212 7.26 6.82 -9.10
C SER A 212 7.12 7.64 -7.81
N ALA A 213 6.13 8.55 -7.72
CA ALA A 213 5.89 9.36 -6.54
C ALA A 213 5.38 8.51 -5.37
N GLU A 214 4.50 7.54 -5.61
CA GLU A 214 3.99 6.60 -4.60
C GLU A 214 3.37 7.27 -3.33
N TRP A 215 3.08 8.57 -3.35
CA TRP A 215 2.52 9.29 -2.18
C TRP A 215 1.13 8.79 -1.81
N TRP A 216 0.39 8.23 -2.76
CA TRP A 216 -0.95 7.69 -2.56
C TRP A 216 -0.95 6.32 -1.89
N HIS A 217 0.18 5.62 -1.83
CA HIS A 217 0.25 4.21 -1.43
C HIS A 217 0.40 4.07 0.09
N PHE A 218 -0.54 3.36 0.69
CA PHE A 218 -0.50 2.95 2.09
C PHE A 218 -0.60 1.43 2.20
N GLN A 219 0.20 0.84 3.10
CA GLN A 219 0.20 -0.60 3.32
C GLN A 219 0.16 -0.97 4.81
N GLN A 220 -0.51 -2.07 5.09
CA GLN A 220 -0.68 -2.60 6.44
C GLN A 220 0.41 -3.64 6.74
N GLU A 221 1.30 -3.32 7.67
CA GLU A 221 2.43 -4.18 8.07
C GLU A 221 2.31 -4.79 9.47
N ALA A 222 1.27 -4.49 10.24
CA ALA A 222 1.11 -5.05 11.58
C ALA A 222 0.96 -6.57 11.54
N GLY A 223 1.52 -7.25 12.54
CA GLY A 223 1.53 -8.70 12.61
C GLY A 223 2.51 -9.39 11.65
N LEU A 224 3.26 -8.63 10.83
CA LEU A 224 4.38 -9.19 10.09
C LEU A 224 5.58 -9.41 11.02
N VAL A 225 6.13 -10.62 11.00
CA VAL A 225 7.28 -11.00 11.83
C VAL A 225 8.49 -11.22 10.93
N VAL A 226 9.56 -10.46 11.19
CA VAL A 226 10.81 -10.53 10.42
C VAL A 226 11.36 -11.95 10.43
N GLY A 227 11.73 -12.45 9.26
CA GLY A 227 12.28 -13.81 9.10
C GLY A 227 11.26 -14.93 9.26
N ARG A 228 9.96 -14.63 9.49
CA ARG A 228 8.92 -15.64 9.72
C ARG A 228 7.71 -15.51 8.80
N THR A 229 7.20 -14.30 8.57
CA THR A 229 6.04 -14.13 7.70
C THR A 229 6.47 -14.26 6.25
N THR A 230 5.86 -15.21 5.52
CA THR A 230 6.11 -15.40 4.09
C THR A 230 5.08 -14.67 3.24
N PHE A 231 5.46 -14.26 2.04
CA PHE A 231 4.55 -13.64 1.08
C PHE A 231 3.40 -14.59 0.72
N GLY A 232 3.70 -15.88 0.53
CA GLY A 232 2.72 -16.93 0.28
C GLY A 232 1.69 -17.06 1.39
N SER A 233 2.11 -16.96 2.66
CA SER A 233 1.17 -17.03 3.80
C SER A 233 0.15 -15.88 3.80
N LEU A 234 0.51 -14.73 3.22
CA LEU A 234 -0.39 -13.59 3.07
C LEU A 234 -1.26 -13.73 1.82
N LEU A 235 -0.69 -14.20 0.70
CA LEU A 235 -1.46 -14.50 -0.50
C LEU A 235 -2.58 -15.50 -0.22
N LEU A 236 -2.31 -16.52 0.59
CA LEU A 236 -3.28 -17.53 1.00
C LEU A 236 -4.37 -17.00 1.94
N GLN A 237 -4.32 -15.74 2.39
CA GLN A 237 -5.44 -15.11 3.10
C GLN A 237 -6.53 -14.60 2.15
N VAL A 238 -6.20 -14.40 0.88
CA VAL A 238 -7.08 -13.75 -0.10
C VAL A 238 -7.25 -14.56 -1.39
N HIS A 239 -6.34 -15.49 -1.68
CA HIS A 239 -6.35 -16.37 -2.85
C HIS A 239 -6.22 -17.82 -2.44
N THR A 240 -6.73 -18.72 -3.27
CA THR A 240 -6.51 -20.17 -3.13
C THR A 240 -5.16 -20.58 -3.73
N SER A 241 -4.61 -21.69 -3.25
CA SER A 241 -3.40 -22.31 -3.81
C SER A 241 -3.51 -22.57 -5.33
N ALA A 242 -4.71 -22.92 -5.81
CA ALA A 242 -4.98 -23.12 -7.23
C ALA A 242 -4.85 -21.83 -8.05
N GLN A 243 -5.33 -20.69 -7.53
CA GLN A 243 -5.23 -19.39 -8.20
C GLN A 243 -3.78 -18.87 -8.26
N LEU A 244 -2.96 -19.20 -7.27
CA LEU A 244 -1.57 -18.75 -7.23
C LEU A 244 -0.67 -19.51 -8.21
N LYS A 245 -1.07 -20.70 -8.64
CA LYS A 245 -0.28 -21.56 -9.52
C LYS A 245 0.06 -20.84 -10.83
N ASN A 246 1.35 -20.83 -11.18
CA ASN A 246 1.88 -20.23 -12.41
C ASN A 246 1.67 -18.70 -12.52
N THR A 247 1.52 -18.00 -11.40
CA THR A 247 1.43 -16.52 -11.39
C THR A 247 2.75 -15.91 -10.93
N GLY A 248 3.03 -14.66 -11.35
CA GLY A 248 4.20 -13.92 -10.88
C GLY A 248 4.28 -13.84 -9.35
N PRO A 249 3.21 -13.40 -8.65
CA PRO A 249 3.16 -13.38 -7.20
C PRO A 249 3.28 -14.76 -6.56
N GLY A 250 2.62 -15.79 -7.13
CA GLY A 250 2.69 -17.16 -6.63
C GLY A 250 4.10 -17.74 -6.67
N ASN A 251 4.90 -17.41 -7.69
CA ASN A 251 6.30 -17.82 -7.79
C ASN A 251 7.19 -17.19 -6.69
N ALA A 252 6.75 -16.09 -6.08
CA ALA A 252 7.44 -15.42 -4.97
C ALA A 252 6.92 -15.86 -3.59
N SER A 253 6.11 -16.91 -3.49
CA SER A 253 5.45 -17.31 -2.23
C SER A 253 6.43 -17.62 -1.07
N ALA A 254 7.64 -18.06 -1.38
CA ALA A 254 8.67 -18.37 -0.39
C ALA A 254 9.38 -17.13 0.17
N ALA A 255 9.23 -15.96 -0.46
CA ALA A 255 9.87 -14.73 -0.02
C ALA A 255 9.43 -14.37 1.40
N VAL A 256 10.37 -13.92 2.23
CA VAL A 256 10.16 -13.70 3.67
C VAL A 256 10.25 -12.21 3.97
N TRP A 257 9.38 -11.74 4.87
CA TRP A 257 9.42 -10.36 5.35
C TRP A 257 10.73 -10.07 6.06
N ASN A 258 11.47 -9.06 5.58
CA ASN A 258 12.74 -8.63 6.19
C ASN A 258 12.62 -7.35 7.05
N GLY A 259 11.39 -6.84 7.25
CA GLY A 259 11.15 -5.55 7.91
C GLY A 259 10.91 -4.38 6.94
N ARG A 260 11.08 -4.60 5.63
CA ARG A 260 10.87 -3.58 4.59
C ARG A 260 10.17 -4.13 3.34
N ILE A 261 10.59 -5.30 2.87
CA ILE A 261 10.05 -5.99 1.68
C ILE A 261 10.03 -7.50 1.93
N PHE A 262 9.36 -8.24 1.04
CA PHE A 262 9.54 -9.70 0.93
C PHE A 262 10.68 -9.99 -0.04
N GLN A 263 11.66 -10.78 0.42
CA GLN A 263 12.83 -11.22 -0.35
C GLN A 263 13.17 -12.68 -0.05
#